data_AF-A0A414A4X7-F1
#
_entry.id   AF-A0A414A4X7-F1
#
_cell.length_a   1.000
_cell.length_b   1.000
_cell.length_c   1.000
_cell.angle_alpha   90.00
_cell.angle_beta   90.00
_cell.angle_gamma   90.00
#
_symmetry.space_group_name_H-M   'P 1'
#
loop_
_entity.id
_entity.type
_entity.pdbx_description
1 polymer ?
#
loop_
_entity_poly.entity_id
_entity_poly.type
_entity_poly.pdbx_seq_one_letter_code
_entity_poly.pdbx_strand_id
1 'polypeptide(L)'
;MYNREDYREALEEREKCDLYSDEWRFCQAKVQSIATAMVAAGNNWMVGEIIDELYSLSDCGCKLTDEAVRFDLWILESNGLEEKAEEMKKMF
;
A
#
# COMPACT_ATOMS: atom_id res chain seq x y z
N MET A 1 -13.60 2.61 12.28
CA MET A 1 -12.86 1.58 11.52
C MET A 1 -12.99 1.97 10.06
N TYR A 2 -11.89 2.11 9.34
CA TYR A 2 -11.93 2.52 7.94
C TYR A 2 -12.60 1.47 7.06
N ASN A 3 -13.17 1.93 5.95
CA ASN A 3 -13.83 1.11 4.96
C ASN A 3 -13.32 1.44 3.55
N ARG A 4 -13.85 0.73 2.54
CA ARG A 4 -13.43 0.88 1.14
C ARG A 4 -13.58 2.31 0.61
N GLU A 5 -14.62 3.02 1.03
CA GLU A 5 -14.86 4.38 0.58
C GLU A 5 -13.85 5.35 1.19
N ASP A 6 -13.50 5.19 2.47
CA ASP A 6 -12.47 6.03 3.11
C ASP A 6 -11.12 5.92 2.36
N TYR A 7 -10.77 4.70 1.91
CA TYR A 7 -9.56 4.46 1.13
C TYR A 7 -9.63 5.11 -0.27
N ARG A 8 -10.77 4.98 -0.96
CA ARG A 8 -10.98 5.58 -2.28
C ARG A 8 -10.96 7.10 -2.24
N GLU A 9 -11.64 7.70 -1.28
CA GLU A 9 -11.62 9.15 -1.08
C GLU A 9 -10.19 9.66 -0.83
N ALA A 10 -9.39 8.93 -0.04
CA ALA A 10 -7.98 9.28 0.18
C ALA A 10 -7.12 9.17 -1.09
N LEU A 11 -7.37 8.18 -1.95
CA LEU A 11 -6.71 8.07 -3.25
C LEU A 11 -7.09 9.23 -4.17
N GLU A 12 -8.38 9.56 -4.26
CA GLU A 12 -8.86 10.69 -5.07
C GLU A 12 -8.31 12.04 -4.60
N GLU A 13 -8.15 12.22 -3.28
CA GLU A 13 -7.46 13.39 -2.73
C GLU A 13 -6.00 13.45 -3.17
N ARG A 14 -5.27 12.32 -3.06
CA ARG A 14 -3.86 12.23 -3.49
C ARG A 14 -3.69 12.54 -4.98
N GLU A 15 -4.59 12.04 -5.83
CA GLU A 15 -4.53 12.21 -7.29
C GLU A 15 -4.75 13.67 -7.75
N LYS A 16 -5.32 14.52 -6.88
CA LYS A 16 -5.46 15.96 -7.15
C LYS A 16 -4.18 16.75 -6.89
N CYS A 17 -3.18 16.15 -6.26
CA CYS A 17 -1.92 16.80 -5.92
C CYS A 17 -0.84 16.53 -6.98
N ASP A 18 0.08 17.47 -7.15
CA ASP A 18 1.26 17.29 -8.00
C ASP A 18 2.16 16.19 -7.42
N LEU A 19 2.51 15.21 -8.25
CA LEU A 19 3.31 14.06 -7.83
C LEU A 19 4.59 14.50 -7.10
N TYR A 20 4.81 13.95 -5.90
CA TYR A 20 5.92 14.26 -4.99
C TYR A 20 5.92 15.66 -4.35
N SER A 21 4.87 16.47 -4.51
CA SER A 21 4.70 17.68 -3.70
C SER A 21 4.52 17.33 -2.22
N ASP A 22 4.65 18.32 -1.33
CA ASP A 22 4.44 18.10 0.10
C ASP A 22 2.98 17.72 0.41
N GLU A 23 2.02 18.27 -0.33
CA GLU A 23 0.61 17.90 -0.29
C GLU A 23 0.40 16.46 -0.75
N TRP A 24 1.04 16.06 -1.87
CA TRP A 24 0.94 14.69 -2.36
C TRP A 24 1.50 13.70 -1.34
N ARG A 25 2.65 14.00 -0.71
CA ARG A 25 3.24 13.17 0.34
C ARG A 25 2.34 13.05 1.56
N PHE A 26 1.69 14.14 1.95
CA PHE A 26 0.71 14.14 3.03
C PHE A 26 -0.48 13.23 2.70
N CYS A 27 -1.05 13.35 1.49
CA CYS A 27 -2.14 12.48 1.04
C CYS A 27 -1.70 11.01 0.92
N GLN A 28 -0.48 10.74 0.44
CA GLN A 28 0.08 9.39 0.39
C GLN A 28 0.19 8.78 1.79
N ALA A 29 0.65 9.53 2.78
CA ALA A 29 0.70 9.06 4.17
C ALA A 29 -0.70 8.74 4.73
N LYS A 30 -1.73 9.51 4.33
CA LYS A 30 -3.14 9.23 4.69
C LYS A 30 -3.62 7.92 4.06
N VAL A 31 -3.38 7.70 2.76
CA VAL A 31 -3.71 6.44 2.05
C VAL A 31 -3.06 5.25 2.76
N GLN A 32 -1.75 5.34 3.01
CA GLN A 32 -0.97 4.32 3.69
C GLN A 32 -1.48 4.00 5.11
N SER A 33 -1.88 5.03 5.86
CA SER A 33 -2.44 4.86 7.21
C SER A 33 -3.79 4.13 7.18
N ILE A 34 -4.65 4.45 6.21
CA ILE A 34 -5.94 3.79 6.02
C ILE A 34 -5.73 2.33 5.63
N ALA A 35 -4.87 2.06 4.65
CA ALA A 35 -4.56 0.70 4.21
C ALA A 35 -4.02 -0.16 5.36
N THR A 36 -3.05 0.35 6.11
CA THR A 36 -2.47 -0.32 7.29
C THR A 36 -3.56 -0.68 8.31
N ALA A 37 -4.41 0.28 8.65
CA ALA A 37 -5.48 0.07 9.62
C ALA A 37 -6.53 -0.95 9.13
N MET A 38 -6.82 -0.98 7.83
CA MET A 38 -7.74 -1.96 7.23
C MET A 38 -7.13 -3.37 7.20
N VAL A 39 -5.84 -3.52 6.89
CA VAL A 39 -5.16 -4.82 6.95
C VAL A 39 -5.10 -5.34 8.38
N ALA A 40 -4.72 -4.50 9.35
CA ALA A 40 -4.69 -4.86 10.78
C ALA A 40 -6.06 -5.26 11.33
N ALA A 41 -7.12 -4.75 10.70
CA ALA A 41 -8.50 -5.11 10.95
C ALA A 41 -8.94 -6.45 10.34
N GLY A 42 -8.07 -7.15 9.60
CA GLY A 42 -8.39 -8.39 8.89
C GLY A 42 -9.18 -8.17 7.59
N ASN A 43 -9.10 -6.99 6.98
CA ASN A 43 -9.81 -6.71 5.74
C ASN A 43 -9.11 -7.36 4.53
N ASN A 44 -9.61 -8.53 4.12
CA ASN A 44 -9.07 -9.28 2.99
C ASN A 44 -9.12 -8.54 1.65
N TRP A 45 -10.05 -7.60 1.45
CA TRP A 45 -10.09 -6.81 0.23
C TRP A 45 -8.87 -5.88 0.17
N MET A 46 -8.54 -5.19 1.27
CA MET A 46 -7.35 -4.35 1.33
C MET A 46 -6.05 -5.16 1.18
N VAL A 47 -5.99 -6.37 1.74
CA VAL A 47 -4.85 -7.28 1.51
C VAL A 47 -4.68 -7.56 0.01
N GLY A 48 -5.78 -7.74 -0.72
CA GLY A 48 -5.76 -7.88 -2.18
C GLY A 48 -5.19 -6.64 -2.88
N GLU A 49 -5.64 -5.44 -2.50
CA GLU A 49 -5.15 -4.19 -3.10
C GLU A 49 -3.64 -3.99 -2.87
N ILE A 50 -3.11 -4.32 -1.68
CA ILE A 50 -1.67 -4.27 -1.39
C ILE A 50 -0.89 -5.25 -2.28
N ILE A 51 -1.43 -6.45 -2.53
CA ILE A 51 -0.81 -7.43 -3.40
C ILE A 51 -0.81 -6.93 -4.86
N ASP A 52 -1.93 -6.39 -5.33
CA ASP A 52 -2.06 -5.83 -6.69
C ASP A 52 -1.13 -4.63 -6.91
N GLU A 53 -0.94 -3.79 -5.88
CA GLU A 53 0.04 -2.70 -5.88
C GLU A 53 1.47 -3.24 -6.00
N LEU A 54 1.84 -4.27 -5.23
CA LEU A 54 3.15 -4.92 -5.33
C LEU A 54 3.41 -5.54 -6.72
N TYR A 55 2.41 -6.18 -7.34
CA TYR A 55 2.51 -6.62 -8.74
C TYR A 55 2.78 -5.45 -9.67
N SER A 56 2.03 -4.36 -9.53
CA SER A 56 2.18 -3.16 -10.37
C SER A 56 3.56 -2.51 -10.21
N LEU A 57 4.07 -2.40 -8.97
CA LEU A 57 5.39 -1.85 -8.67
C LEU A 57 6.51 -2.72 -9.28
N SER A 58 6.38 -4.04 -9.18
CA SER A 58 7.30 -4.98 -9.81
C SER A 58 7.32 -4.79 -11.34
N ASP A 59 6.16 -4.69 -11.98
CA ASP A 59 6.05 -4.46 -13.43
C ASP A 59 6.61 -3.08 -13.86
N CYS A 60 6.55 -2.09 -12.99
CA CYS A 60 7.18 -0.78 -13.19
C CYS A 60 8.72 -0.78 -13.00
N GLY A 61 9.32 -1.91 -12.61
CA GLY A 61 10.76 -2.04 -12.38
C GLY A 61 11.25 -1.44 -11.07
N CYS A 62 10.35 -1.25 -10.09
CA CYS A 62 10.74 -0.95 -8.72
C CYS A 62 11.57 -2.09 -8.12
N LYS A 63 12.28 -1.79 -7.04
CA LYS A 63 13.18 -2.70 -6.33
C LYS A 63 12.75 -2.86 -4.88
N LEU A 64 13.23 -3.92 -4.24
CA LEU A 64 13.06 -4.13 -2.79
C LEU A 64 13.59 -2.98 -1.91
N THR A 65 14.44 -2.10 -2.45
CA THR A 65 14.95 -0.93 -1.73
C THR A 65 14.03 0.27 -1.80
N ASP A 66 13.06 0.30 -2.73
CA ASP A 66 12.14 1.41 -2.92
C ASP A 66 11.14 1.48 -1.77
N GLU A 67 10.86 2.71 -1.33
CA GLU A 67 10.09 2.96 -0.11
C GLU A 67 8.66 2.41 -0.20
N ALA A 68 7.99 2.55 -1.35
CA ALA A 68 6.66 2.01 -1.57
C ALA A 68 6.63 0.47 -1.41
N VAL A 69 7.53 -0.23 -2.09
CA VAL A 69 7.66 -1.70 -2.01
C VAL A 69 7.90 -2.15 -0.57
N ARG A 70 8.83 -1.49 0.13
CA ARG A 70 9.15 -1.84 1.53
C ARG A 70 7.97 -1.61 2.46
N PHE A 71 7.21 -0.55 2.25
CA PHE A 71 6.06 -0.22 3.07
C PHE A 71 4.94 -1.25 2.91
N ASP A 72 4.63 -1.62 1.67
CA ASP A 72 3.57 -2.58 1.36
C ASP A 72 3.91 -4.00 1.87
N LEU A 73 5.18 -4.41 1.70
CA LEU A 73 5.68 -5.65 2.30
C LEU A 73 5.60 -5.61 3.83
N TRP A 74 5.97 -4.50 4.46
CA TRP A 74 5.91 -4.34 5.91
C TRP A 74 4.47 -4.41 6.44
N ILE A 75 3.48 -3.89 5.70
CA ILE A 75 2.06 -4.06 6.04
C ILE A 75 1.70 -5.54 6.10
N LEU A 76 2.09 -6.34 5.11
CA LEU A 76 1.79 -7.77 5.09
C LEU A 76 2.48 -8.48 6.26
N GLU A 77 3.79 -8.27 6.44
CA GLU A 77 4.58 -8.90 7.50
C GLU A 77 4.05 -8.58 8.89
N SER A 78 3.76 -7.31 9.17
CA SER A 78 3.33 -6.86 10.50
C SER A 78 1.93 -7.33 10.89
N ASN A 79 1.19 -7.94 9.94
CA ASN A 79 -0.17 -8.40 10.13
C ASN A 79 -0.33 -9.92 9.93
N GLY A 80 0.76 -10.69 10.08
CA GLY A 80 0.71 -12.15 10.05
C GLY A 80 0.56 -12.75 8.65
N LEU A 81 0.96 -12.01 7.62
CA LEU A 81 0.93 -12.42 6.21
C LEU A 81 2.34 -12.62 5.66
N GLU A 82 3.27 -13.09 6.48
CA GLU A 82 4.69 -13.25 6.14
C GLU A 82 4.90 -14.18 4.94
N GLU A 83 4.12 -15.26 4.84
CA GLU A 83 4.18 -16.17 3.68
C GLU A 83 3.88 -15.43 2.37
N LYS A 84 2.85 -14.58 2.37
CA LYS A 84 2.50 -13.75 1.20
C LYS A 84 3.58 -12.72 0.90
N ALA A 85 4.11 -12.06 1.93
CA ALA A 85 5.20 -11.10 1.77
C ALA A 85 6.44 -11.75 1.14
N GLU A 86 6.82 -12.96 1.59
CA GLU A 86 7.93 -13.73 1.02
C GLU A 86 7.67 -14.18 -0.42
N GLU A 87 6.43 -14.46 -0.80
CA GLU A 87 6.07 -14.71 -2.20
C GLU A 87 6.27 -13.45 -3.05
N MET A 88 5.79 -12.29 -2.60
CA MET A 88 5.92 -11.02 -3.33
C MET A 88 7.38 -10.58 -3.47
N LYS A 89 8.22 -10.78 -2.45
CA LYS A 89 9.65 -10.43 -2.51
C LYS A 89 10.40 -11.13 -3.65
N LYS A 90 9.96 -12.30 -4.10
CA LYS A 90 10.62 -13.06 -5.18
C LYS A 90 10.45 -12.41 -6.57
N MET A 91 9.58 -11.41 -6.67
CA MET A 91 9.28 -10.73 -7.93
C MET A 91 10.18 -9.49 -8.18
N PHE A 92 10.85 -8.99 -7.15
CA PHE A 92 11.68 -7.78 -7.17
C PHE A 92 13.18 -8.11 -7.11
#